data_AF-A0A7I9XLH4-F1
#
_entry.id   AF-A0A7I9XLH4-F1
#
_cell.length_a   1.000
_cell.length_b   1.000
_cell.length_c   1.000
_cell.angle_alpha   90.00
_cell.angle_beta   90.00
_cell.angle_gamma   90.00
#
_symmetry.space_group_name_H-M   'P 1'
#
loop_
_entity.id
_entity.type
_entity.pdbx_description
1 polymer ?
#
loop_
_entity_poly.entity_id
_entity_poly.type
_entity_poly.pdbx_seq_one_letter_code
_entity_poly.pdbx_strand_id
1 'polypeptide(L)'
;MVENCPATRLVLGGYSQGAAIVDIVAAAPVPGFGFTAPLPPEAADHVAAIAVFGNPSNKIGQPLTNSPVYGFKTIDLCTDGDPVCSPGRMFSAHSGYTPGMTNQAASFVAGLL
;
A
#
# COMPACT_ATOMS: atom_id res chain seq x y z
N MET A 1 10.59 -10.75 12.37
CA MET A 1 11.32 -10.29 11.16
C MET A 1 12.28 -9.17 11.52
N VAL A 2 11.79 -8.01 11.98
CA VAL A 2 12.63 -6.90 12.47
C VAL A 2 13.58 -7.35 13.58
N GLU A 3 13.08 -8.06 14.60
CA GLU A 3 13.91 -8.53 15.73
C GLU A 3 14.96 -9.58 15.31
N ASN A 4 14.61 -10.47 14.38
CA ASN A 4 15.48 -11.56 13.95
C ASN A 4 16.47 -11.13 12.86
N CYS A 5 16.16 -10.07 12.12
CA CYS A 5 16.93 -9.58 10.99
C CYS A 5 16.95 -8.04 10.98
N PRO A 6 17.59 -7.39 11.96
CA PRO A 6 17.48 -5.95 12.19
C PRO A 6 18.05 -5.09 11.04
N ALA A 7 18.95 -5.63 10.22
CA ALA A 7 19.45 -4.92 9.04
C ALA A 7 18.55 -5.06 7.79
N THR A 8 17.48 -5.87 7.86
CA THR A 8 16.63 -6.16 6.69
C THR A 8 15.74 -4.99 6.36
N ARG A 9 15.64 -4.71 5.07
CA ARG A 9 14.76 -3.71 4.50
C ARG A 9 13.54 -4.39 3.93
N LEU A 10 12.38 -4.00 4.41
CA LEU A 10 11.10 -4.61 4.08
C LEU A 10 10.40 -3.78 3.00
N VAL A 11 9.80 -4.48 2.04
CA VAL A 11 8.86 -3.89 1.08
C VAL A 11 7.50 -4.51 1.37
N LEU A 12 6.51 -3.66 1.66
CA LEU A 12 5.14 -4.12 1.87
C LEU A 12 4.37 -4.04 0.55
N GLY A 13 3.56 -5.05 0.27
CA GLY A 13 2.80 -5.16 -0.96
C GLY A 13 1.37 -5.59 -0.68
N GLY A 14 0.41 -5.04 -1.43
CA GLY A 14 -1.00 -5.40 -1.28
C GLY A 14 -1.80 -5.21 -2.56
N TYR A 15 -2.70 -6.15 -2.85
CA TYR A 15 -3.65 -6.05 -3.96
C TYR A 15 -5.08 -6.14 -3.43
N SER A 16 -5.96 -5.24 -3.86
CA SER A 16 -7.39 -5.26 -3.50
C SER A 16 -7.57 -5.22 -1.98
N GLN A 17 -8.22 -6.21 -1.38
CA GLN A 17 -8.32 -6.34 0.09
C GLN A 17 -6.94 -6.42 0.77
N GLY A 18 -5.92 -6.97 0.11
CA GLY A 18 -4.56 -6.98 0.62
C GLY A 18 -3.99 -5.56 0.78
N ALA A 19 -4.33 -4.62 -0.11
CA ALA A 19 -3.97 -3.22 0.04
C ALA A 19 -4.65 -2.58 1.25
N ALA A 20 -5.93 -2.89 1.48
CA ALA A 20 -6.65 -2.44 2.68
C ALA A 20 -5.99 -2.95 3.98
N ILE A 21 -5.49 -4.19 3.98
CA ILE A 21 -4.75 -4.73 5.12
C ILE A 21 -3.45 -3.96 5.34
N VAL A 22 -2.72 -3.61 4.26
CA VAL A 22 -1.51 -2.78 4.36
C VAL A 22 -1.83 -1.43 4.99
N ASP A 23 -2.93 -0.77 4.60
CA ASP A 23 -3.34 0.51 5.19
C ASP A 23 -3.64 0.41 6.69
N ILE A 24 -4.35 -0.66 7.08
CA ILE A 24 -4.72 -0.93 8.47
C ILE A 24 -3.48 -1.14 9.34
N VAL A 25 -2.52 -1.96 8.89
CA VAL A 25 -1.30 -2.22 9.67
C VAL A 25 -0.32 -1.05 9.64
N ALA A 26 -0.34 -0.23 8.58
CA ALA A 26 0.42 1.01 8.47
C ALA A 26 -0.25 2.21 9.19
N ALA A 27 -1.39 1.99 9.84
CA ALA A 27 -2.14 2.96 10.64
C ALA A 27 -2.56 4.24 9.87
N ALA A 28 -2.88 4.12 8.59
CA ALA A 28 -3.25 5.27 7.77
C ALA A 28 -4.77 5.47 7.66
N PRO A 29 -5.27 6.72 7.75
CA PRO A 29 -5.07 7.66 8.85
C PRO A 29 -5.96 7.36 10.08
N VAL A 30 -6.73 6.26 10.10
CA VAL A 30 -7.50 5.82 11.27
C VAL A 30 -7.54 4.29 11.29
N PRO A 31 -7.22 3.63 12.42
CA PRO A 31 -7.40 2.19 12.55
C PRO A 31 -8.83 1.78 12.18
N GLY A 32 -8.96 1.02 11.10
CA GLY A 32 -10.25 0.54 10.61
C GLY A 32 -10.66 -0.77 11.27
N PHE A 33 -11.98 -1.05 11.27
CA PHE A 33 -12.53 -2.38 11.58
C PHE A 33 -12.15 -2.99 12.93
N GLY A 34 -11.88 -2.15 13.96
CA GLY A 34 -11.53 -2.63 15.30
C GLY A 34 -10.11 -3.21 15.40
N PHE A 35 -9.25 -2.95 14.43
CA PHE A 35 -7.84 -3.32 14.50
C PHE A 35 -7.09 -2.41 15.48
N THR A 36 -6.43 -3.01 16.47
CA THR A 36 -5.78 -2.29 17.58
C THR A 36 -4.27 -2.51 17.67
N ALA A 37 -3.69 -3.22 16.71
CA ALA A 37 -2.28 -3.63 16.73
C ALA A 37 -1.54 -3.19 15.46
N PRO A 38 -1.42 -1.86 15.20
CA PRO A 38 -0.63 -1.36 14.08
C PRO A 38 0.83 -1.82 14.17
N LEU A 39 1.56 -1.68 13.07
CA LEU A 39 3.00 -1.91 13.07
C LEU A 39 3.65 -1.07 14.19
N PRO A 40 4.58 -1.67 14.96
CA PRO A 40 5.27 -0.93 16.00
C PRO A 40 6.08 0.23 15.37
N PRO A 41 6.25 1.36 16.06
CA PRO A 41 6.91 2.55 15.48
C PRO A 41 8.28 2.23 14.86
N GLU A 42 9.05 1.33 15.46
CA GLU A 42 10.37 0.91 15.00
C GLU A 42 10.31 0.23 13.63
N ALA A 43 9.19 -0.41 13.27
CA ALA A 43 9.02 -1.02 11.95
C ALA A 43 9.07 0.02 10.82
N ALA A 44 8.75 1.29 11.10
CA ALA A 44 8.79 2.36 10.10
C ALA A 44 10.20 2.57 9.52
N ASP A 45 11.24 2.31 10.31
CA ASP A 45 12.64 2.41 9.88
C ASP A 45 13.07 1.24 9.00
N HIS A 46 12.44 0.07 9.18
CA HIS A 46 12.72 -1.12 8.37
C HIS A 46 11.90 -1.18 7.08
N VAL A 47 10.72 -0.56 7.03
CA VAL A 47 9.94 -0.46 5.79
C VAL A 47 10.62 0.55 4.86
N ALA A 48 11.21 0.02 3.78
CA ALA A 48 11.86 0.83 2.75
C ALA A 48 10.85 1.39 1.74
N ALA A 49 9.85 0.59 1.37
CA ALA A 49 8.84 0.97 0.40
C ALA A 49 7.51 0.23 0.62
N ILE A 50 6.42 0.81 0.15
CA ILE A 50 5.09 0.19 0.11
C ILE A 50 4.53 0.33 -1.30
N ALA A 51 4.04 -0.78 -1.88
CA ALA A 51 3.41 -0.80 -3.19
C ALA A 51 2.04 -1.46 -3.11
N VAL A 52 0.98 -0.69 -3.33
CA VAL A 52 -0.40 -1.20 -3.29
C VAL A 52 -1.13 -0.99 -4.61
N PHE A 53 -2.02 -1.92 -4.92
CA PHE A 53 -2.77 -1.98 -6.18
C PHE A 53 -4.25 -2.17 -5.89
N GLY A 54 -5.12 -1.36 -6.51
CA GLY A 54 -6.56 -1.48 -6.31
C GLY A 54 -7.00 -1.20 -4.88
N ASN A 55 -6.34 -0.25 -4.21
CA ASN A 55 -6.60 0.08 -2.82
C ASN A 55 -7.98 0.72 -2.61
N PRO A 56 -8.91 0.10 -1.86
CA PRO A 56 -10.23 0.69 -1.60
C PRO A 56 -10.17 1.99 -0.79
N SER A 57 -9.12 2.25 -0.01
CA SER A 57 -8.99 3.51 0.75
C SER A 57 -8.80 4.72 -0.16
N ASN A 58 -8.23 4.51 -1.36
CA ASN A 58 -8.13 5.57 -2.38
C ASN A 58 -9.52 6.07 -2.81
N LYS A 59 -10.51 5.17 -2.91
CA LYS A 59 -11.89 5.51 -3.32
C LYS A 59 -12.57 6.51 -2.39
N ILE A 60 -12.21 6.51 -1.12
CA ILE A 60 -12.74 7.42 -0.10
C ILE A 60 -11.81 8.61 0.18
N GLY A 61 -10.80 8.82 -0.67
CA GLY A 61 -9.84 9.93 -0.55
C GLY A 61 -8.87 9.77 0.62
N GLN A 62 -8.65 8.54 1.10
CA GLN A 62 -7.73 8.23 2.19
C GLN A 62 -6.64 7.24 1.76
N PRO A 63 -5.95 7.42 0.61
CA PRO A 63 -4.85 6.54 0.23
C PRO A 63 -3.71 6.61 1.24
N LEU A 64 -2.93 5.53 1.33
CA LEU A 64 -1.77 5.44 2.24
C LEU A 64 -0.69 6.50 1.96
N THR A 65 -0.68 7.08 0.75
CA THR A 65 0.16 8.24 0.40
C THR A 65 -0.11 9.47 1.27
N ASN A 66 -1.27 9.56 1.94
CA ASN A 66 -1.58 10.63 2.90
C ASN A 66 -0.92 10.41 4.28
N SER A 67 -0.36 9.23 4.55
CA SER A 67 0.28 8.93 5.83
C SER A 67 1.51 9.83 6.06
N PRO A 68 1.65 10.48 7.23
CA PRO A 68 2.85 11.25 7.56
C PRO A 68 4.09 10.37 7.75
N VAL A 69 3.92 9.08 8.01
CA VAL A 69 5.01 8.13 8.29
C VAL A 69 5.41 7.36 7.04
N TYR A 70 4.42 6.87 6.28
CA TYR A 70 4.66 5.97 5.16
C TYR A 70 4.41 6.59 3.79
N GLY A 71 3.77 7.77 3.72
CA GLY A 71 3.29 8.33 2.46
C GLY A 71 4.41 8.57 1.44
N PHE A 72 5.56 9.09 1.90
CA PHE A 72 6.73 9.33 1.04
C PHE A 72 7.45 8.04 0.58
N LYS A 73 7.13 6.90 1.19
CA LYS A 73 7.64 5.57 0.82
C LYS A 73 6.61 4.73 0.05
N THR A 74 5.44 5.31 -0.29
CA THR A 74 4.30 4.56 -0.81
C THR A 74 4.02 4.90 -2.27
N ILE A 75 3.73 3.88 -3.07
CA ILE A 75 3.07 3.99 -4.36
C ILE A 75 1.71 3.27 -4.31
N ASP A 76 0.63 4.02 -4.54
CA ASP A 76 -0.75 3.52 -4.54
C ASP A 76 -1.31 3.62 -5.97
N LEU A 77 -1.51 2.46 -6.60
CA LEU A 77 -1.84 2.35 -8.01
C LEU A 77 -3.29 1.89 -8.19
N CYS A 78 -4.02 2.65 -8.99
CA CYS A 78 -5.41 2.39 -9.35
C CYS A 78 -5.55 2.54 -10.87
N THR A 79 -5.96 1.48 -11.56
CA THR A 79 -6.24 1.55 -13.00
C THR A 79 -7.49 2.36 -13.29
N ASP A 80 -7.51 3.08 -14.40
CA ASP A 80 -8.70 3.80 -14.86
C ASP A 80 -9.92 2.88 -14.98
N GLY A 81 -11.03 3.28 -14.35
CA GLY A 81 -12.28 2.54 -14.38
C GLY A 81 -12.42 1.44 -13.33
N ASP A 82 -11.42 1.21 -12.47
CA ASP A 82 -11.49 0.23 -11.37
C ASP A 82 -12.55 0.63 -10.32
N PRO A 83 -13.61 -0.18 -10.12
CA PRO A 83 -14.68 0.14 -9.17
C PRO A 83 -14.28 0.00 -7.68
N VAL A 84 -13.15 -0.62 -7.37
CA VAL A 84 -12.70 -0.86 -5.99
C VAL A 84 -11.96 0.35 -5.45
N CYS A 85 -10.97 0.86 -6.19
CA CYS A 85 -10.15 2.00 -5.77
C CYS A 85 -10.64 3.35 -6.32
N SER A 86 -11.65 3.36 -7.20
CA SER A 86 -12.22 4.60 -7.75
C SER A 86 -13.75 4.51 -7.91
N PRO A 87 -14.43 5.59 -8.34
CA PRO A 87 -15.84 5.57 -8.77
C PRO A 87 -16.12 4.82 -10.09
N GLY A 88 -15.12 4.12 -10.65
CA GLY A 88 -15.25 3.32 -11.87
C GLY A 88 -16.28 2.18 -11.78
N ARG A 89 -16.46 1.46 -12.89
CA ARG A 89 -17.45 0.38 -13.04
C ARG A 89 -16.92 -0.85 -13.80
N MET A 90 -15.64 -0.85 -14.16
CA MET A 90 -15.02 -1.90 -14.97
C MET A 90 -14.25 -2.85 -14.07
N PHE A 91 -14.88 -3.95 -13.66
CA PHE A 91 -14.20 -4.97 -12.84
C PHE A 91 -12.97 -5.58 -13.52
N SER A 92 -12.92 -5.59 -14.86
CA SER A 92 -11.71 -6.00 -15.59
C SER A 92 -10.52 -5.08 -15.32
N ALA A 93 -10.74 -3.78 -15.07
CA ALA A 93 -9.68 -2.86 -14.68
C ALA A 93 -9.10 -3.26 -13.32
N HIS A 94 -9.92 -3.74 -12.38
CA HIS A 94 -9.45 -4.20 -11.08
C HIS A 94 -8.46 -5.38 -11.15
N SER A 95 -8.40 -6.13 -12.25
CA SER A 95 -7.39 -7.19 -12.45
C SER A 95 -6.28 -6.78 -13.43
N GLY A 96 -6.31 -5.55 -13.94
CA GLY A 96 -5.49 -5.05 -15.05
C GLY A 96 -4.17 -4.39 -14.66
N TYR A 97 -3.62 -4.68 -13.47
CA TYR A 97 -2.41 -4.03 -12.97
C TYR A 97 -1.10 -4.50 -13.63
N THR A 98 -1.13 -5.68 -14.27
CA THR A 98 0.05 -6.29 -14.89
C THR A 98 0.09 -6.07 -16.40
N PRO A 99 1.30 -5.96 -17.01
CA PRO A 99 2.60 -5.77 -16.37
C PRO A 99 2.92 -4.28 -16.09
N GLY A 100 2.15 -3.34 -16.64
CA GLY A 100 2.52 -1.92 -16.68
C GLY A 100 2.70 -1.29 -15.29
N MET A 101 1.64 -1.30 -14.48
CA MET A 101 1.67 -0.71 -13.13
C MET A 101 2.58 -1.51 -12.19
N THR A 102 2.69 -2.82 -12.36
CA THR A 102 3.65 -3.62 -11.58
C THR A 102 5.10 -3.27 -11.89
N ASN A 103 5.44 -2.94 -13.14
CA ASN A 103 6.78 -2.47 -13.51
C ASN A 103 7.07 -1.07 -12.94
N GLN A 104 6.07 -0.19 -12.94
CA GLN A 104 6.15 1.12 -12.30
C GLN A 104 6.42 0.98 -10.79
N ALA A 105 5.66 0.12 -10.11
CA ALA A 105 5.86 -0.15 -8.69
C ALA A 105 7.25 -0.75 -8.41
N ALA A 106 7.69 -1.71 -9.20
CA ALA A 106 9.02 -2.30 -9.07
C ALA A 106 10.13 -1.25 -9.23
N SER A 107 9.99 -0.34 -10.20
CA SER A 107 10.95 0.75 -10.42
C SER A 107 10.96 1.75 -9.26
N PHE A 108 9.79 2.10 -8.73
CA PHE A 108 9.67 2.94 -7.54
C PHE A 108 10.34 2.32 -6.31
N VAL A 109 10.04 1.04 -6.04
CA VAL A 109 10.64 0.29 -4.93
C VAL A 109 12.16 0.22 -5.09
N ALA A 110 12.65 -0.13 -6.28
CA ALA A 110 14.08 -0.24 -6.54
C ALA A 110 14.84 1.09 -6.34
N GLY A 111 14.20 2.24 -6.59
CA GLY A 111 14.78 3.56 -6.34
C GLY A 111 14.84 3.95 -4.85
N LEU A 112 14.13 3.22 -3.98
CA LEU A 112 14.17 3.42 -2.55
C LEU A 112 15.12 2.43 -1.86
N LEU A 113 15.38 1.27 -2.46
CA LEU A 113 16.38 0.27 -2.04
C LEU A 113 17.82 0.73 -2.32
#